data_AF-A0ABD1QBH8-F1
#
_entry.id   AF-A0ABD1QBH8-F1
#
_cell.length_a   1.000
_cell.length_b   1.000
_cell.length_c   1.000
_cell.angle_alpha   90.00
_cell.angle_beta   90.00
_cell.angle_gamma   90.00
#
_symmetry.space_group_name_H-M   'P 1'
#
loop_
_entity.id
_entity.type
_entity.pdbx_description
1 polymer ?
#
loop_
_entity_poly.entity_id
_entity_poly.type
_entity_poly.pdbx_seq_one_letter_code
_entity_poly.pdbx_strand_id
1 'polypeptide(L)'
;MCSKSNGFCNLCMCMICNKFDCEVNTCRWIGCDLCSHWTHTDCVIQNGQIGLGPCFKNGATSAEMLFRCRACSRTSELLGWVKDAFHHCASSWDGEAFIKELQYVSRIFQRSEDMRGTKLFWKCTELVEKLKSGLVELEPMACKVILMFFQELEADPLKSQESEEGGQMISPQDC
;
A
#
# COMPACT_ATOMS: atom_id res chain seq x y z
N MET A 1 -25.30 -13.59 2.10
CA MET A 1 -24.29 -13.03 1.17
C MET A 1 -24.05 -11.60 1.59
N CYS A 2 -22.80 -11.19 1.86
CA CYS A 2 -22.39 -9.94 2.52
C CYS A 2 -22.73 -8.63 1.80
N SER A 3 -23.73 -8.61 0.91
CA SER A 3 -24.17 -7.42 0.18
C SER A 3 -24.76 -6.29 1.05
N LYS A 4 -24.84 -6.47 2.37
CA LYS A 4 -25.40 -5.49 3.33
C LYS A 4 -24.51 -5.20 4.55
N SER A 5 -23.31 -5.77 4.67
CA SER A 5 -22.41 -5.53 5.81
C SER A 5 -21.15 -4.78 5.36
N ASN A 6 -20.93 -3.58 5.90
CA ASN A 6 -19.67 -2.84 5.75
C ASN A 6 -18.63 -3.47 6.68
N GLY A 7 -17.78 -4.37 6.16
CA GLY A 7 -16.66 -4.94 6.91
C GLY A 7 -16.23 -6.34 6.44
N PHE A 8 -15.03 -6.74 6.85
CA PHE A 8 -14.50 -8.09 6.68
C PHE A 8 -15.45 -9.09 7.37
N CYS A 9 -16.10 -9.94 6.60
CA CYS A 9 -16.76 -11.12 7.12
C CYS A 9 -15.77 -12.28 7.01
N ASN A 10 -15.55 -13.00 8.10
CA ASN A 10 -14.84 -14.28 8.11
C ASN A 10 -15.55 -15.40 7.31
N LEU A 11 -16.62 -15.08 6.57
CA LEU A 11 -17.29 -15.93 5.59
C LEU A 11 -17.11 -15.40 4.15
N CYS A 12 -16.44 -14.26 3.95
CA CYS A 12 -16.19 -13.72 2.61
C CYS A 12 -15.12 -14.54 1.90
N MET A 13 -15.52 -15.23 0.85
CA MET A 13 -14.63 -15.92 -0.07
C MET A 13 -13.95 -14.90 -1.00
N CYS A 14 -12.78 -15.24 -1.51
CA CYS A 14 -12.11 -14.46 -2.53
C CYS A 14 -13.02 -14.23 -3.74
N MET A 15 -13.21 -12.96 -4.13
CA MET A 15 -14.11 -12.56 -5.22
C MET A 15 -13.70 -13.05 -6.62
N ILE A 16 -12.53 -13.68 -6.76
CA ILE A 16 -12.05 -14.27 -8.01
C ILE A 16 -12.19 -15.78 -7.99
N CYS A 17 -11.58 -16.46 -7.01
CA CYS A 17 -11.50 -17.92 -7.01
C CYS A 17 -12.61 -18.59 -6.20
N ASN A 18 -13.44 -17.81 -5.49
CA ASN A 18 -14.46 -18.32 -4.58
C ASN A 18 -13.90 -19.35 -3.59
N LYS A 19 -12.70 -19.09 -3.06
CA LYS A 19 -12.11 -19.88 -1.97
C LYS A 19 -11.99 -19.02 -0.72
N PHE A 20 -12.15 -19.66 0.43
CA PHE A 20 -11.94 -19.08 1.75
C PHE A 20 -10.68 -19.67 2.37
N ASP A 21 -10.03 -18.92 3.24
CA ASP A 21 -9.05 -19.41 4.20
C ASP A 21 -9.17 -18.65 5.52
N CYS A 22 -8.60 -19.21 6.58
CA CYS A 22 -8.68 -18.66 7.94
C CYS A 22 -7.59 -17.61 8.25
N GLU A 23 -6.81 -17.19 7.26
CA GLU A 23 -5.75 -16.19 7.47
C GLU A 23 -6.38 -14.82 7.68
N VAL A 24 -5.95 -14.14 8.75
CA VAL A 24 -6.38 -12.79 9.11
C VAL A 24 -5.15 -11.92 9.35
N ASN A 25 -5.32 -10.60 9.32
CA ASN A 25 -4.23 -9.66 9.56
C ASN A 25 -3.02 -9.91 8.64
N THR A 26 -3.25 -10.12 7.35
CA THR A 26 -2.23 -10.52 6.38
C THR A 26 -2.38 -9.74 5.08
N CYS A 27 -1.26 -9.43 4.43
CA CYS A 27 -1.17 -8.90 3.07
C CYS A 27 -1.47 -9.95 1.99
N ARG A 28 -1.79 -11.19 2.36
CA ARG A 28 -2.29 -12.25 1.46
C ARG A 28 -3.67 -11.94 0.87
N TRP A 29 -4.41 -11.05 1.51
CA TRP A 29 -5.73 -10.61 1.11
C TRP A 29 -5.71 -9.12 0.82
N ILE A 30 -6.23 -8.67 -0.31
CA ILE A 30 -6.41 -7.24 -0.63
C ILE A 30 -7.88 -6.87 -0.49
N GLY A 31 -8.15 -5.82 0.29
CA GLY A 31 -9.47 -5.28 0.54
C GLY A 31 -9.80 -4.10 -0.37
N CYS A 32 -11.08 -3.93 -0.70
CA CYS A 32 -11.58 -2.72 -1.35
C CYS A 32 -12.16 -1.75 -0.30
N ASP A 33 -11.63 -0.53 -0.24
CA ASP A 33 -12.02 0.49 0.75
C ASP A 33 -13.47 0.97 0.57
N LEU A 34 -14.07 0.72 -0.60
CA LEU A 34 -15.41 1.20 -0.94
C LEU A 34 -16.52 0.19 -0.65
N CYS A 35 -16.25 -1.10 -0.83
CA CYS A 35 -17.27 -2.14 -0.71
C CYS A 35 -16.90 -3.26 0.26
N SER A 36 -15.75 -3.16 0.92
CA SER A 36 -15.25 -4.12 1.92
C SER A 36 -15.18 -5.57 1.43
N HIS A 37 -15.16 -5.81 0.11
CA HIS A 37 -14.91 -7.13 -0.46
C HIS A 37 -13.40 -7.38 -0.57
N TRP A 38 -13.01 -8.64 -0.36
CA TRP A 38 -11.62 -9.06 -0.27
C TRP A 38 -11.30 -10.09 -1.34
N THR A 39 -10.03 -10.12 -1.74
CA THR A 39 -9.53 -11.00 -2.80
C THR A 39 -8.12 -11.45 -2.46
N HIS A 40 -7.75 -12.69 -2.76
CA HIS A 40 -6.36 -13.11 -2.58
C HIS A 40 -5.42 -12.28 -3.45
N THR A 41 -4.29 -11.88 -2.88
CA THR A 41 -3.20 -11.15 -3.57
C THR A 41 -2.77 -11.87 -4.85
N ASP A 42 -2.63 -13.19 -4.79
CA ASP A 42 -2.27 -14.00 -5.96
C ASP A 42 -3.34 -13.96 -7.05
N CYS A 43 -4.61 -13.99 -6.66
CA CYS A 43 -5.71 -13.98 -7.62
C CYS A 43 -5.76 -12.63 -8.34
N VAL A 44 -5.60 -11.51 -7.63
CA VAL A 44 -5.62 -10.17 -8.24
C VAL A 44 -4.42 -9.92 -9.15
N ILE A 45 -3.23 -10.42 -8.80
CA ILE A 45 -2.04 -10.37 -9.66
C ILE A 45 -2.27 -11.18 -10.95
N GLN A 46 -2.70 -12.43 -10.82
CA GLN A 46 -2.92 -13.33 -11.97
C GLN A 46 -4.01 -12.83 -12.92
N ASN A 47 -5.00 -12.10 -12.40
CA ASN A 47 -6.10 -11.54 -13.18
C ASN A 47 -5.83 -10.11 -13.69
N GLY A 48 -4.62 -9.56 -13.48
CA GLY A 48 -4.27 -8.22 -13.93
C GLY A 48 -5.12 -7.11 -13.29
N GLN A 49 -5.59 -7.32 -12.06
CA GLN A 49 -6.39 -6.35 -11.31
C GLN A 49 -5.55 -5.35 -10.53
N ILE A 50 -4.22 -5.48 -10.59
CA ILE A 50 -3.26 -4.53 -10.05
C ILE A 50 -2.57 -3.84 -11.23
N GLY A 51 -2.52 -2.52 -11.21
CA GLY A 51 -1.82 -1.75 -12.23
C GLY A 51 -1.69 -0.28 -11.89
N LEU A 52 -0.85 0.41 -12.66
CA LEU A 52 -0.65 1.83 -12.53
C LEU A 52 -1.92 2.59 -12.97
N GLY A 53 -2.34 3.57 -12.19
CA GLY A 53 -3.45 4.45 -12.55
C GLY A 53 -3.27 5.87 -12.03
N PRO A 54 -4.08 6.81 -12.55
CA PRO A 54 -4.05 8.18 -12.09
C PRO A 54 -4.57 8.28 -10.65
N CYS A 55 -3.86 9.02 -9.83
CA CYS A 55 -4.30 9.45 -8.51
C CYS A 55 -4.30 10.98 -8.44
N PHE A 56 -5.42 11.51 -7.98
CA PHE A 56 -5.60 12.93 -7.73
C PHE A 56 -5.48 13.18 -6.23
N LYS A 57 -4.33 13.70 -5.80
CA LYS A 57 -4.08 14.12 -4.42
C LYS A 57 -3.62 15.58 -4.44
N ASN A 58 -4.29 16.43 -3.66
CA ASN A 58 -3.93 17.85 -3.46
C ASN A 58 -3.76 18.67 -4.76
N GLY A 59 -4.61 18.43 -5.77
CA GLY A 59 -4.54 19.18 -7.04
C GLY A 59 -3.43 18.74 -8.00
N ALA A 60 -2.54 17.83 -7.59
CA ALA A 60 -1.54 17.21 -8.46
C ALA A 60 -2.05 15.85 -8.98
N THR A 61 -1.76 15.57 -10.26
CA THR A 61 -1.98 14.24 -10.84
C THR A 61 -0.68 13.46 -10.70
N SER A 62 -0.71 12.37 -9.96
CA SER A 62 0.40 11.42 -9.87
C SER A 62 -0.06 10.04 -10.34
N ALA A 63 0.89 9.17 -10.66
CA ALA A 63 0.59 7.77 -10.93
C ALA A 63 0.78 6.96 -9.64
N GLU A 64 -0.16 6.07 -9.33
CA GLU A 64 -0.11 5.18 -8.16
C GLU A 64 -0.50 3.76 -8.56
N MET A 65 0.01 2.78 -7.82
CA MET A 65 -0.45 1.39 -7.94
C MET A 65 -1.85 1.24 -7.36
N LEU A 66 -2.78 0.77 -8.19
CA LEU A 66 -4.18 0.62 -7.84
C LEU A 66 -4.63 -0.84 -7.95
N PHE A 67 -5.53 -1.24 -7.06
CA PHE A 67 -6.29 -2.47 -7.14
C PHE A 67 -7.71 -2.18 -7.66
N ARG A 68 -8.12 -2.83 -8.75
CA ARG A 68 -9.49 -2.78 -9.26
C ARG A 68 -10.32 -3.91 -8.66
N CYS A 69 -11.26 -3.58 -7.79
CA CYS A 69 -12.14 -4.54 -7.16
C CYS A 69 -13.07 -5.22 -8.16
N ARG A 70 -13.13 -6.56 -8.14
CA ARG A 70 -14.07 -7.31 -9.00
C ARG A 70 -15.54 -7.08 -8.66
N ALA A 71 -15.87 -6.78 -7.40
CA ALA A 71 -17.25 -6.64 -6.93
C ALA A 71 -17.89 -5.33 -7.40
N CYS A 72 -17.20 -4.20 -7.19
CA CYS A 72 -17.73 -2.86 -7.48
C CYS A 72 -17.08 -2.18 -8.69
N SER A 73 -16.05 -2.79 -9.29
CA SER A 73 -15.27 -2.25 -10.43
C SER A 73 -14.52 -0.94 -10.15
N ARG A 74 -14.56 -0.44 -8.92
CA ARG A 74 -13.82 0.74 -8.45
C ARG A 74 -12.40 0.38 -8.05
N THR A 75 -11.55 1.39 -7.97
CA THR A 75 -10.13 1.25 -7.61
C THR A 75 -9.86 1.66 -6.17
N SER A 76 -8.99 0.91 -5.50
CA SER A 76 -8.38 1.21 -4.20
C SER A 76 -6.87 1.40 -4.37
N GLU A 77 -6.28 2.26 -3.55
CA GLU A 77 -4.87 2.61 -3.60
C GLU A 77 -4.04 1.61 -2.77
N LEU A 78 -2.97 1.06 -3.34
CA LEU A 78 -2.27 -0.09 -2.74
C LEU A 78 -1.19 0.28 -1.73
N LEU A 79 -0.49 1.40 -1.89
CA LEU A 79 0.56 1.83 -0.98
C LEU A 79 -0.04 2.17 0.39
N GLY A 80 -1.09 2.98 0.42
CA GLY A 80 -1.84 3.32 1.63
C GLY A 80 -2.44 2.08 2.29
N TRP A 81 -3.01 1.17 1.49
CA TRP A 81 -3.54 -0.08 2.01
C TRP A 81 -2.46 -0.94 2.68
N VAL A 82 -1.28 -1.10 2.06
CA VAL A 82 -0.16 -1.84 2.67
C VAL A 82 0.34 -1.14 3.93
N LYS A 83 0.48 0.20 3.90
CA LYS A 83 0.88 0.96 5.09
C LYS A 83 -0.05 0.67 6.25
N ASP A 84 -1.36 0.73 6.02
CA ASP A 84 -2.35 0.49 7.06
C ASP A 84 -2.29 -0.96 7.56
N ALA A 85 -2.12 -1.94 6.67
CA ALA A 85 -1.92 -3.34 7.07
C ALA A 85 -0.70 -3.51 8.00
N PHE A 86 0.44 -2.91 7.65
CA PHE A 86 1.63 -2.98 8.50
C PHE A 86 1.43 -2.25 9.84
N HIS A 87 0.80 -1.07 9.83
CA HIS A 87 0.59 -0.29 11.04
C HIS A 87 -0.28 -1.04 12.06
N HIS A 88 -1.32 -1.73 11.59
CA HIS A 88 -2.27 -2.42 12.47
C HIS A 88 -1.84 -3.85 12.83
N CYS A 89 -1.13 -4.54 11.94
CA CYS A 89 -0.92 -5.98 12.06
C CYS A 89 0.54 -6.37 12.37
N ALA A 90 1.53 -5.57 11.98
CA ALA A 90 2.92 -6.02 11.98
C ALA A 90 3.51 -6.30 13.37
N SER A 91 2.99 -5.69 14.42
CA SER A 91 3.40 -5.97 15.80
C SER A 91 2.95 -7.35 16.31
N SER A 92 1.99 -7.98 15.64
CA SER A 92 1.46 -9.31 15.99
C SER A 92 2.08 -10.46 15.19
N TRP A 93 2.87 -10.16 14.16
CA TRP A 93 3.53 -11.17 13.33
C TRP A 93 4.82 -11.65 14.00
N ASP A 94 5.03 -12.95 14.00
CA ASP A 94 6.35 -13.52 14.25
C ASP A 94 7.29 -13.27 13.04
N GLY A 95 8.57 -13.62 13.19
CA GLY A 95 9.57 -13.39 12.13
C GLY A 95 9.23 -14.09 10.81
N GLU A 96 8.69 -15.31 10.84
CA GLU A 96 8.33 -16.05 9.63
C GLU A 96 7.13 -15.40 8.92
N ALA A 97 6.09 -15.05 9.68
CA ALA A 97 4.94 -14.33 9.18
C ALA A 97 5.37 -12.99 8.59
N PHE A 98 6.17 -12.19 9.31
CA PHE A 98 6.64 -10.89 8.84
C PHE A 98 7.39 -10.99 7.50
N ILE A 99 8.26 -11.99 7.34
CA ILE A 99 8.95 -12.26 6.06
C ILE A 99 7.94 -12.58 4.96
N LYS A 100 6.93 -13.42 5.21
CA LYS A 100 5.89 -13.75 4.22
C LYS A 100 5.10 -12.51 3.81
N GLU A 101 4.78 -11.63 4.75
CA GLU A 101 4.07 -10.39 4.46
C GLU A 101 4.89 -9.44 3.57
N LEU A 102 6.18 -9.27 3.87
CA LEU A 102 7.08 -8.54 2.97
C LEU A 102 7.15 -9.14 1.57
N GLN A 103 7.09 -10.48 1.45
CA GLN A 103 7.07 -11.15 0.15
C GLN A 103 5.77 -10.88 -0.62
N TYR A 104 4.60 -10.84 0.04
CA TYR A 104 3.35 -10.44 -0.61
C TYR A 104 3.43 -9.00 -1.12
N VAL A 105 3.93 -8.06 -0.30
CA VAL A 105 4.14 -6.67 -0.72
C VAL A 105 5.09 -6.60 -1.92
N SER A 106 6.20 -7.32 -1.87
CA SER A 106 7.16 -7.36 -3.00
C SER A 106 6.49 -7.83 -4.29
N ARG A 107 5.58 -8.81 -4.22
CA ARG A 107 4.83 -9.29 -5.40
C ARG A 107 3.80 -8.28 -5.90
N ILE A 108 3.13 -7.54 -5.00
CA ILE A 108 2.18 -6.48 -5.36
C ILE A 108 2.88 -5.38 -6.16
N PHE A 109 4.07 -4.96 -5.72
CA PHE A 109 4.82 -3.84 -6.30
C PHE A 109 5.90 -4.24 -7.30
N GLN A 110 6.06 -5.53 -7.62
CA GLN A 110 7.13 -6.05 -8.49
C GLN A 110 7.16 -5.37 -9.87
N ARG A 111 5.99 -4.98 -10.39
CA ARG A 111 5.83 -4.33 -11.70
C ARG A 111 5.44 -2.86 -11.57
N SER A 112 5.68 -2.26 -10.40
CA SER A 112 5.40 -0.85 -10.19
C SER A 112 6.30 0.00 -11.08
N GLU A 113 5.71 0.98 -11.75
CA GLU A 113 6.43 1.98 -12.54
C GLU A 113 6.45 3.35 -11.82
N ASP A 114 5.66 3.54 -10.76
CA ASP A 114 5.75 4.72 -9.93
C ASP A 114 6.92 4.65 -8.94
N MET A 115 7.46 5.82 -8.61
CA MET A 115 8.62 5.99 -7.74
C MET A 115 8.42 5.37 -6.35
N ARG A 116 7.24 5.54 -5.75
CA ARG A 116 6.99 5.09 -4.37
C ARG A 116 6.84 3.57 -4.31
N GLY A 117 6.07 3.00 -5.23
CA GLY A 117 5.92 1.55 -5.34
C GLY A 117 7.25 0.85 -5.68
N THR A 118 8.06 1.45 -6.55
CA THR A 118 9.41 0.93 -6.87
C THR A 118 10.32 0.93 -5.64
N LYS A 119 10.35 2.04 -4.89
CA LYS A 119 11.13 2.13 -3.64
C LYS A 119 10.66 1.10 -2.61
N LEU A 120 9.35 0.91 -2.45
CA LEU A 120 8.79 -0.09 -1.54
C LEU A 120 9.17 -1.52 -1.94
N PHE A 121 9.09 -1.86 -3.23
CA PHE A 121 9.51 -3.16 -3.73
C PHE A 121 10.96 -3.49 -3.34
N TRP A 122 11.89 -2.56 -3.59
CA TRP A 122 13.29 -2.74 -3.23
C TRP A 122 13.48 -2.85 -1.73
N LYS A 123 12.79 -2.03 -0.93
CA LYS A 123 12.91 -2.07 0.52
C LYS A 123 12.44 -3.39 1.12
N CYS A 124 11.31 -3.91 0.66
CA CYS A 124 10.81 -5.21 1.10
C CYS A 124 11.75 -6.35 0.69
N THR A 125 12.29 -6.32 -0.53
CA THR A 125 13.25 -7.33 -1.01
C THR A 125 14.53 -7.31 -0.18
N GLU A 126 15.09 -6.13 0.10
CA GLU A 126 16.26 -5.93 0.97
C GLU A 126 16.03 -6.52 2.37
N LEU A 127 14.88 -6.22 2.99
CA LEU A 127 14.55 -6.73 4.32
C LEU A 127 14.38 -8.25 4.34
N VAL A 128 13.73 -8.82 3.32
CA VAL A 128 13.57 -10.28 3.19
C VAL A 128 14.93 -10.97 3.10
N GLU A 129 15.86 -10.45 2.31
CA GLU A 129 17.21 -11.00 2.18
C GLU A 129 17.98 -10.96 3.51
N LYS A 130 17.96 -9.81 4.20
CA LYS A 130 18.65 -9.63 5.49
C LYS A 130 18.07 -10.52 6.60
N LEU A 131 16.75 -10.67 6.66
CA LEU A 131 16.10 -11.52 7.66
C LEU A 131 16.39 -13.00 7.39
N LYS A 132 16.42 -13.42 6.12
CA LYS A 132 16.76 -14.80 5.74
C LYS A 132 18.23 -15.13 5.90
N SER A 133 19.13 -14.15 5.82
CA SER A 133 20.57 -14.37 6.03
C SER A 133 20.94 -14.58 7.49
N GLY A 134 19.97 -14.62 8.42
CA GLY A 134 20.20 -14.89 9.83
C GLY A 134 20.76 -13.70 10.61
N LEU A 135 20.55 -12.47 10.14
CA LEU A 135 20.84 -11.25 10.90
C LEU A 135 19.78 -11.09 12.01
N VAL A 136 19.86 -11.93 13.05
CA VAL A 136 18.91 -11.99 14.17
C VAL A 136 18.74 -10.62 14.84
N GLU A 137 19.78 -9.79 14.85
CA GLU A 137 19.73 -8.43 15.43
C GLU A 137 18.76 -7.49 14.69
N LEU A 138 18.46 -7.75 13.42
CA LEU A 138 17.52 -6.96 12.64
C LEU A 138 16.06 -7.36 12.87
N GLU A 139 15.79 -8.57 13.35
CA GLU A 139 14.43 -9.10 13.48
C GLU A 139 13.54 -8.22 14.38
N PRO A 140 13.97 -7.79 15.58
CA PRO A 140 13.17 -6.91 16.45
C PRO A 140 12.98 -5.49 15.89
N MET A 141 13.83 -5.06 14.95
CA MET A 141 13.83 -3.70 14.40
C MET A 141 13.24 -3.62 12.99
N ALA A 142 13.12 -4.73 12.27
CA ALA A 142 12.66 -4.75 10.88
C ALA A 142 11.26 -4.14 10.71
N CYS A 143 10.35 -4.42 11.65
CA CYS A 143 9.02 -3.80 11.70
C CYS A 143 9.11 -2.27 11.84
N LYS A 144 9.98 -1.76 12.73
CA LYS A 144 10.18 -0.31 12.88
C LYS A 144 10.77 0.32 11.62
N VAL A 145 11.75 -0.35 11.00
CA VAL A 145 12.41 0.11 9.78
C VAL A 145 11.39 0.30 8.65
N ILE A 146 10.51 -0.66 8.41
CA ILE A 146 9.51 -0.53 7.34
C ILE A 146 8.44 0.51 7.67
N LEU A 147 8.03 0.64 8.95
CA LEU A 147 7.08 1.67 9.37
C LEU A 147 7.64 3.09 9.23
N MET A 148 8.91 3.31 9.58
CA MET A 148 9.59 4.58 9.35
C MET A 148 9.74 4.87 7.86
N PHE A 149 10.05 3.86 7.06
CA PHE A 149 10.14 4.00 5.61
C PHE A 149 8.80 4.46 4.99
N PHE A 150 7.65 3.97 5.48
CA PHE A 150 6.36 4.50 5.04
C PHE A 150 6.19 6.00 5.35
N GLN A 151 6.66 6.47 6.50
CA GLN A 151 6.61 7.89 6.86
C GLN A 151 7.49 8.73 5.92
N GLU A 152 8.68 8.24 5.57
CA GLU A 152 9.58 8.90 4.61
C GLU A 152 8.97 8.99 3.21
N LEU A 153 8.22 7.97 2.77
CA LEU A 153 7.52 7.99 1.47
C LEU A 153 6.39 9.03 1.40
N GLU A 154 5.80 9.42 2.53
CA GLU A 154 4.74 10.44 2.62
C GLU A 154 5.29 11.86 2.69
N ALA A 155 6.54 12.03 3.13
CA ALA A 155 7.20 13.31 3.35
C ALA A 155 7.71 13.98 2.05
N ASP A 156 7.08 13.73 0.91
CA ASP A 156 7.54 14.19 -0.42
C ASP A 156 7.82 15.72 -0.45
N PRO A 157 8.97 16.20 -1.00
CA PRO A 157 9.44 17.59 -0.86
C PRO A 157 8.58 18.66 -1.54
N LEU A 158 7.56 18.27 -2.31
CA LEU A 158 6.69 19.21 -3.04
C LEU A 158 5.79 20.05 -2.11
N LYS A 159 5.73 19.73 -0.80
CA LYS A 159 5.02 20.54 0.19
C LYS A 159 5.81 21.75 0.71
N SER A 160 7.10 21.89 0.39
CA SER A 160 7.94 22.98 0.94
C SER A 160 8.22 24.14 -0.02
N GLN A 161 7.54 24.24 -1.17
CA GLN A 161 7.76 25.35 -2.14
C GLN A 161 6.65 26.42 -2.22
N GLU A 162 5.62 26.40 -1.38
CA GLU A 162 4.58 27.46 -1.36
C GLU A 162 4.65 28.37 -0.12
N SER A 163 5.84 28.73 0.33
CA SER A 163 5.97 29.66 1.47
C SER A 163 7.23 30.54 1.43
N GLU A 164 7.66 31.03 0.27
CA GLU A 164 8.56 32.20 0.20
C GLU A 164 8.32 33.01 -1.08
N GLU A 165 7.27 33.85 -1.10
CA GLU A 165 7.35 35.15 -1.75
C GLU A 165 6.27 36.10 -1.19
N GLY A 166 6.47 36.46 0.09
CA GLY A 166 5.84 37.63 0.67
C GLY A 166 6.75 38.84 0.51
N GLY A 167 6.44 39.70 -0.46
CA GLY A 167 6.68 41.14 -0.33
C GLY A 167 7.61 41.78 -1.36
N GLN A 168 7.00 42.44 -2.36
CA GLN A 168 7.33 43.84 -2.60
C GLN A 168 6.16 44.59 -3.27
N MET A 169 5.69 45.63 -2.58
CA MET A 169 4.78 46.65 -3.08
C MET A 169 5.36 47.34 -4.32
N ILE A 170 4.50 47.65 -5.30
CA ILE A 170 4.38 48.98 -5.93
C ILE A 170 2.95 49.12 -6.50
N SER A 171 2.22 50.14 -6.05
CA SER A 171 1.30 50.93 -6.90
C SER A 171 2.02 52.27 -7.15
N PRO A 172 1.70 53.12 -8.16
CA PRO A 172 0.37 53.32 -8.76
C PRO A 172 0.30 53.66 -10.29
N GLN A 173 -0.95 53.80 -10.77
CA GLN A 173 -1.46 54.73 -11.81
C GLN A 173 -1.46 54.42 -13.33
N ASP A 174 -2.68 54.60 -13.86
CA ASP A 174 -3.15 55.15 -15.15
C ASP A 174 -2.76 54.51 -16.51
N CYS A 175 -3.71 53.71 -17.05
CA CYS A 175 -4.37 53.91 -18.36
C CYS A 175 -5.59 53.00 -18.49
#